data_AF-A0A3D0PUJ4-F1
#
_entry.id   AF-A0A3D0PUJ4-F1
#
_cell.length_a   1.000
_cell.length_b   1.000
_cell.length_c   1.000
_cell.angle_alpha   90.00
_cell.angle_beta   90.00
_cell.angle_gamma   90.00
#
_symmetry.space_group_name_H-M   'P 1'
#
loop_
_entity.id
_entity.type
_entity.pdbx_description
1 polymer ?
#
loop_
_entity_poly.entity_id
_entity_poly.type
_entity_poly.pdbx_seq_one_letter_code
_entity_poly.pdbx_strand_id
1 'polypeptide(L)' 'MCQTDFKGCITIQAAGIIRHMDNAGRLVIPKEYRDQFQIGSGNKVEILGTDEGLLVRPVVKKE' A
#
# COMPACT_ATOMS: atom_id res chain seq x y z
N MET A 1 1.54 24.46 4.25
CA MET A 1 1.90 23.71 5.47
C MET A 1 1.89 22.23 5.10
N CYS A 2 3.00 21.72 4.56
CA CYS A 2 3.14 20.29 4.28
C CYS A 2 3.96 19.71 5.43
N GLN A 3 3.29 19.03 6.35
CA GLN A 3 3.94 18.42 7.50
C GLN A 3 4.68 17.15 7.09
N THR A 4 5.95 17.12 7.51
CA THR A 4 6.75 15.99 8.00
C THR A 4 7.19 14.91 7.02
N ASP A 5 8.39 15.13 6.48
CA ASP A 5 9.56 14.25 6.58
C ASP A 5 9.29 12.85 7.18
N PHE A 6 8.90 11.90 6.34
CA PHE A 6 9.14 10.48 6.64
C PHE A 6 10.62 10.19 6.39
N LYS A 7 11.48 10.45 7.39
CA LYS A 7 12.84 9.87 7.41
C LYS A 7 12.75 8.40 7.78
N GLY A 8 12.34 7.56 6.84
CA GLY A 8 12.32 6.11 6.97
C GLY A 8 12.98 5.47 5.76
N CYS A 9 13.99 4.63 5.97
CA CYS A 9 14.50 3.76 4.93
C CYS A 9 13.45 2.67 4.66
N ILE A 10 12.82 2.69 3.49
CA ILE A 10 11.91 1.63 3.06
C ILE A 10 12.71 0.65 2.20
N THR A 11 12.91 -0.56 2.70
CA THR A 11 13.50 -1.64 1.90
C THR A 11 12.43 -2.19 0.97
N ILE A 12 12.57 -1.93 -0.34
CA ILE A 12 11.67 -2.47 -1.34
C ILE A 12 11.97 -3.96 -1.53
N GLN A 13 11.03 -4.82 -1.13
CA GLN A 13 11.02 -6.23 -1.51
C GLN A 13 10.33 -6.34 -2.88
N ALA A 14 11.04 -5.92 -3.93
CA ALA A 14 10.47 -5.84 -5.28
C ALA A 14 10.27 -7.23 -5.87
N ALA A 15 9.05 -7.76 -5.82
CA ALA A 15 8.69 -8.92 -6.65
C ALA A 15 8.25 -8.52 -8.08
N GLY A 16 8.27 -7.23 -8.44
CA GLY A 16 8.10 -6.75 -9.82
C GLY A 16 6.76 -7.11 -10.48
N ILE A 17 5.65 -7.16 -9.71
CA ILE A 17 4.35 -7.60 -10.23
C ILE A 17 3.64 -6.43 -10.92
N ILE A 18 3.46 -6.52 -12.23
CA ILE A 18 2.69 -5.56 -13.04
C ILE A 18 1.21 -6.00 -13.07
N ARG A 19 0.29 -5.06 -12.85
CA ARG A 19 -1.16 -5.27 -13.00
C ARG A 19 -1.79 -4.13 -13.77
N HIS A 20 -2.77 -4.45 -14.60
CA HIS A 20 -3.64 -3.46 -15.20
C HIS A 20 -4.63 -2.93 -14.16
N MET A 21 -4.98 -1.65 -14.29
CA MET A 21 -6.12 -1.07 -13.59
C MET A 21 -7.39 -1.74 -14.09
N ASP A 22 -8.36 -1.95 -13.19
CA ASP A 22 -9.67 -2.39 -13.62
C ASP A 22 -10.44 -1.24 -14.30
N ASN A 23 -11.61 -1.56 -14.87
CA ASN A 23 -12.43 -0.60 -15.60
C ASN A 23 -12.94 0.57 -14.72
N ALA A 24 -12.91 0.43 -13.40
CA ALA A 24 -13.33 1.46 -12.45
C ALA A 24 -12.14 2.30 -11.96
N GLY A 25 -10.92 2.04 -12.45
CA GLY A 25 -9.72 2.75 -12.00
C GLY A 25 -9.22 2.30 -10.63
N ARG A 26 -9.43 1.04 -10.26
CA ARG A 26 -8.91 0.45 -9.01
C ARG A 26 -7.72 -0.45 -9.30
N LEU A 27 -6.75 -0.46 -8.40
CA LEU A 27 -5.63 -1.40 -8.40
C LEU A 27 -6.00 -2.63 -7.56
N VAL A 28 -5.81 -3.82 -8.13
CA VAL A 28 -6.01 -5.09 -7.41
C VAL A 28 -4.72 -5.49 -6.70
N ILE A 29 -4.80 -5.69 -5.38
CA ILE A 29 -3.71 -6.27 -4.59
C ILE A 29 -3.74 -7.80 -4.78
N PRO A 30 -2.65 -8.40 -5.32
CA PRO A 30 -2.51 -9.85 -5.43
C PRO A 30 -2.77 -10.57 -4.10
N LYS A 31 -3.27 -11.81 -4.18
CA LYS A 31 -3.69 -12.57 -2.99
C LYS A 31 -2.52 -12.78 -2.03
N GLU A 32 -1.34 -13.04 -2.56
CA GLU A 32 -0.11 -13.31 -1.82
C GLU A 32 0.24 -12.15 -0.88
N TYR A 33 0.16 -10.91 -1.38
CA TYR A 33 0.37 -9.73 -0.56
C TYR A 33 -0.78 -9.45 0.40
N ARG A 34 -2.01 -9.75 0.01
CA ARG A 34 -3.14 -9.65 0.95
C ARG A 34 -2.96 -10.60 2.13
N ASP A 35 -2.51 -11.82 1.89
CA ASP A 35 -2.26 -12.80 2.95
C ASP A 35 -1.05 -12.38 3.80
N GLN A 36 0.04 -11.93 3.17
CA GLN A 36 1.25 -11.46 3.86
C GLN A 36 1.00 -10.24 4.76
N PHE A 37 0.25 -9.24 4.28
CA PHE A 37 -0.05 -8.01 5.01
C PHE A 37 -1.38 -8.06 5.76
N GLN A 38 -2.04 -9.23 5.80
CA GLN A 38 -3.33 -9.46 6.45
C GLN A 38 -4.41 -8.45 6.00
N ILE A 39 -4.43 -8.12 4.71
CA ILE A 39 -5.41 -7.23 4.09
C ILE A 39 -6.59 -8.06 3.59
N GLY A 40 -7.56 -8.26 4.49
CA GLY A 40 -8.82 -8.92 4.21
C GLY A 40 -9.93 -7.98 3.74
N SER A 41 -11.06 -8.58 3.36
CA SER A 41 -12.27 -7.83 3.05
C SER A 41 -12.73 -7.01 4.27
N GLY A 42 -13.11 -5.75 4.04
CA GLY A 42 -13.55 -4.83 5.10
C GLY A 42 -12.43 -4.24 5.95
N ASN A 43 -11.16 -4.62 5.73
CA ASN A 43 -10.04 -3.96 6.40
C ASN A 43 -9.80 -2.56 5.83
N LYS A 44 -9.47 -1.62 6.71
CA LYS A 44 -9.03 -0.29 6.31
C LYS A 44 -7.58 -0.37 5.86
N VAL A 45 -7.31 0.17 4.69
CA VAL A 45 -5.98 0.26 4.10
C VAL A 45 -5.66 1.74 3.91
N GLU A 46 -4.46 2.13 4.31
CA GLU A 46 -3.96 3.49 4.11
C GLU A 46 -3.19 3.56 2.79
N ILE A 47 -3.41 4.63 2.03
CA ILE A 47 -2.71 4.94 0.79
C ILE A 47 -2.05 6.30 0.98
N LEU A 48 -0.73 6.34 0.83
CA LEU A 48 0.09 7.55 0.97
C LEU A 48 0.78 7.84 -0.35
N GLY A 49 0.71 9.09 -0.81
CA GLY A 49 1.54 9.56 -1.93
C GLY A 49 2.97 9.80 -1.46
N THR A 50 3.93 9.27 -2.20
CA THR A 50 5.37 9.49 -2.02
C THR A 50 5.95 10.13 -3.28
N ASP A 51 7.22 10.49 -3.24
CA ASP A 51 8.00 10.94 -4.40
C ASP A 51 8.16 9.86 -5.47
N GLU A 52 8.29 8.59 -5.06
CA GLU A 52 8.46 7.45 -5.98
C GLU A 52 7.15 6.73 -6.36
N GLY A 53 6.00 7.11 -5.78
CA GLY A 53 4.71 6.49 -6.13
C GLY A 53 3.72 6.44 -4.97
N LEU A 54 3.09 5.27 -4.80
CA LEU A 54 2.10 5.03 -3.74
C LEU A 54 2.60 3.99 -2.76
N LEU A 55 2.60 4.34 -1.46
CA LEU A 55 2.76 3.38 -0.38
C LEU A 55 1.39 2.94 0.11
N VAL A 56 1.14 1.63 0.11
CA VAL A 56 -0.11 1.01 0.57
C VAL A 56 0.19 0.12 1.77
N ARG A 57 -0.52 0.30 2.89
CA ARG A 57 -0.32 -0.49 4.12
C ARG A 57 -1.62 -0.72 4.91
N PRO A 58 -1.72 -1.81 5.70
CA PRO A 58 -2.85 -1.98 6.61
C PRO A 58 -2.86 -0.88 7.68
N VAL A 59 -4.06 -0.41 8.05
CA VAL A 59 -4.20 0.51 9.18
C VAL A 59 -4.02 -0.26 10.47
N VAL A 60 -2.91 -0.03 11.18
CA VAL A 60 -2.71 -0.53 12.53
C VAL A 60 -3.57 0.32 13.46
N LYS A 61 -4.57 -0.27 14.11
CA LYS A 61 -5.25 0.43 15.22
C LYS A 61 -4.20 0.65 16.31
N LYS A 62 -3.87 1.90 16.60
CA LYS A 62 -3.23 2.27 17.86
C LYS A 62 -4.36 2.37 18.88
N GLU A 63 -4.52 1.33 19.70
CA GLU A 63 -5.27 1.43 20.96
C GLU A 63 -4.42 2.13 22.01
#